data_AF-A0A5J4QNR5-F1
#
_entry.id   AF-A0A5J4QNR5-F1
#
_cell.length_a   1.000
_cell.length_b   1.000
_cell.length_c   1.000
_cell.angle_alpha   90.00
_cell.angle_beta   90.00
_cell.angle_gamma   90.00
#
_symmetry.space_group_name_H-M   'P 1'
#
loop_
_entity.id
_entity.type
_entity.pdbx_description
1 polymer ?
#
loop_
_entity_poly.entity_id
_entity_poly.type
_entity_poly.pdbx_seq_one_letter_code
_entity_poly.pdbx_strand_id
1 'polypeptide(L)'
;MESMTRPTGRKMFFLTYPIEDWPRDWADYKKNYQATFTAQLLYPMIDNYEVMPWPDRIYEGLYKTSANSNEKAQIPRFYSTQMQVMVNTLNEMPLSDNKVNGSHGIGVLMSNSLMFQRFPTHAGYDDPQFSNFYGETPG
;
A
#
# COMPACT_ATOMS: atom_id res chain seq x y z
N MET A 1 2.56 9.92 -1.14
CA MET A 1 3.45 11.09 -1.05
C MET A 1 4.85 10.78 -1.55
N GLU A 2 5.46 9.62 -1.21
CA GLU A 2 6.81 9.24 -1.66
C GLU A 2 7.02 9.43 -3.17
N SER A 3 6.11 8.90 -3.99
CA SER A 3 6.22 8.95 -5.45
C SER A 3 6.28 10.37 -6.02
N MET A 4 5.67 11.34 -5.34
CA MET A 4 5.63 12.75 -5.72
C MET A 4 6.88 13.51 -5.27
N THR A 5 7.45 13.14 -4.12
CA THR A 5 8.64 13.80 -3.56
C THR A 5 9.94 13.22 -4.10
N ARG A 6 9.94 11.97 -4.55
CA ARG A 6 11.12 11.28 -5.10
C ARG A 6 11.88 12.09 -6.17
N PRO A 7 11.23 12.73 -7.17
CA PRO A 7 11.95 13.51 -8.19
C PRO A 7 12.67 14.75 -7.63
N THR A 8 12.28 15.23 -6.44
CA THR A 8 12.85 16.44 -5.84
C THR A 8 14.19 16.19 -5.15
N GLY A 9 14.57 14.93 -4.91
CA GLY A 9 15.79 14.56 -4.19
C GLY A 9 15.82 14.99 -2.73
N ARG A 10 14.71 15.50 -2.19
CA ARG A 10 14.62 15.95 -0.79
C ARG A 10 14.51 14.78 0.15
N LYS A 11 15.15 14.91 1.32
CA LYS A 11 14.98 14.00 2.44
C LYS A 11 13.51 13.98 2.87
N MET A 12 12.93 12.79 2.93
CA MET A 12 11.55 12.56 3.35
C MET A 12 11.54 11.88 4.71
N PHE A 13 10.59 12.27 5.55
CA PHE A 13 10.29 11.58 6.81
C PHE A 13 8.87 11.04 6.73
N PHE A 14 8.67 9.78 7.14
CA PHE A 14 7.32 9.29 7.40
C PHE A 14 6.95 9.60 8.84
N LEU A 15 5.94 10.46 9.01
CA LEU A 15 5.31 10.70 10.28
C LEU A 15 4.20 9.68 10.50
N THR A 16 4.30 8.89 11.56
CA THR A 16 3.22 8.01 11.99
C THR A 16 2.87 8.22 13.46
N TYR A 17 1.58 8.36 13.68
CA TYR A 17 1.02 8.50 15.00
C TYR A 17 0.01 7.37 15.24
N PRO A 18 0.03 6.73 16.41
CA PRO A 18 -0.79 5.56 16.71
C PRO A 18 -2.23 5.91 17.08
N ILE A 19 -2.60 7.19 17.03
CA ILE A 19 -3.96 7.69 17.22
C ILE A 19 -4.25 8.74 16.15
N GLU A 20 -5.52 8.97 15.85
CA GLU A 20 -5.96 9.97 14.87
C GLU A 20 -6.54 11.20 15.57
N ASP A 21 -6.69 12.29 14.81
CA ASP A 21 -7.40 13.49 15.26
C ASP A 21 -8.91 13.31 15.32
N TRP A 22 -9.46 12.47 14.43
CA TRP A 22 -10.86 12.09 14.53
C TRP A 22 -11.05 11.11 15.70
N PRO A 23 -12.03 11.32 16.58
CA PRO A 23 -12.27 10.43 17.71
C PRO A 23 -12.60 8.99 17.26
N ARG A 24 -11.73 8.04 17.60
CA ARG A 24 -11.96 6.60 17.48
C ARG A 24 -11.77 5.88 18.81
N ASP A 25 -11.85 4.55 18.76
CA ASP A 25 -11.52 3.65 19.86
C ASP A 25 -10.13 3.00 19.66
N TRP A 26 -9.62 2.42 20.75
CA TRP A 26 -8.30 1.79 20.77
C TRP A 26 -8.12 0.64 19.77
N ALA A 27 -9.18 -0.10 19.44
CA ALA A 27 -9.09 -1.20 18.49
C ALA A 27 -8.91 -0.67 17.06
N ASP A 28 -9.65 0.38 16.70
CA ASP A 28 -9.51 1.06 15.41
C ASP A 28 -8.14 1.72 15.26
N TYR A 29 -7.71 2.48 16.27
CA TYR A 29 -6.36 3.08 16.30
C TYR A 29 -5.25 2.06 16.11
N LYS A 30 -5.33 0.92 16.81
CA LYS A 30 -4.37 -0.17 16.65
C LYS A 30 -4.33 -0.70 15.23
N LYS A 31 -5.50 -0.95 14.64
CA LYS A 31 -5.62 -1.48 13.27
C LYS A 31 -5.03 -0.51 12.25
N ASN A 32 -5.36 0.78 12.36
CA ASN A 32 -4.88 1.81 11.43
C ASN A 32 -3.37 2.00 11.57
N TYR A 33 -2.86 2.07 12.80
CA TYR A 33 -1.42 2.18 13.03
C TYR A 33 -0.64 1.00 12.45
N GLN A 34 -1.13 -0.23 12.61
CA GLN A 34 -0.50 -1.42 12.01
C GLN A 34 -0.49 -1.36 10.48
N ALA A 35 -1.57 -0.88 9.87
CA ALA A 35 -1.64 -0.73 8.42
C ALA A 35 -0.65 0.32 7.92
N THR A 36 -0.59 1.48 8.58
CA THR A 36 0.35 2.55 8.20
C THR A 36 1.81 2.14 8.46
N PHE A 37 2.09 1.46 9.57
CA PHE A 37 3.41 0.92 9.87
C PHE A 37 3.87 -0.08 8.81
N THR A 38 2.98 -1.02 8.43
CA THR A 38 3.28 -1.98 7.37
C THR A 38 3.55 -1.27 6.04
N ALA A 39 2.78 -0.23 5.73
CA ALA A 39 3.00 0.56 4.52
C ALA A 39 4.38 1.24 4.53
N GLN A 40 4.86 1.76 5.67
CA GLN A 40 6.21 2.35 5.77
C GLN A 40 7.30 1.35 5.38
N LEU A 41 7.18 0.11 5.84
CA LEU A 41 8.16 -0.95 5.54
C LEU A 41 8.21 -1.31 4.05
N LEU A 42 7.14 -1.07 3.30
CA LEU A 42 7.08 -1.33 1.85
C LEU A 42 7.79 -0.25 1.00
N TYR A 43 8.30 0.81 1.62
CA TYR A 43 9.12 1.84 0.97
C TYR A 43 10.57 1.78 1.47
N PRO A 44 11.37 0.79 1.01
CA PRO A 44 12.75 0.57 1.51
C PRO A 44 13.73 1.71 1.16
N MET A 45 13.31 2.62 0.28
CA MET A 45 14.05 3.83 -0.08
C MET A 45 13.95 4.96 0.96
N ILE A 46 13.21 4.76 2.06
CA ILE A 46 13.06 5.74 3.14
C ILE A 46 13.31 5.04 4.48
N ASP A 47 14.33 5.51 5.19
CA ASP A 47 14.77 5.05 6.51
C ASP A 47 14.61 6.12 7.60
N ASN A 48 13.88 7.20 7.32
CA ASN A 48 13.67 8.30 8.24
C ASN A 48 12.21 8.33 8.71
N TYR A 49 12.03 8.16 10.02
CA TYR A 49 10.72 8.05 10.64
C TYR A 49 10.59 9.06 11.77
N GLU A 50 9.47 9.77 11.79
CA GLU A 50 9.08 10.58 12.95
C GLU A 50 8.03 9.78 13.71
N VAL A 51 8.42 9.35 14.91
CA VAL A 51 7.62 8.48 15.76
C VAL A 51 7.07 9.28 16.93
N MET A 52 5.75 9.25 17.13
CA MET A 52 5.10 9.77 18.33
C MET A 52 5.55 11.19 18.77
N PRO A 53 5.36 12.26 17.97
CA PRO A 53 5.75 13.62 18.35
C PRO A 53 5.12 14.10 19.67
N TRP A 54 3.94 13.58 20.03
CA TRP A 54 3.23 13.89 21.28
C TRP A 54 2.99 12.62 22.11
N PRO A 55 3.98 12.09 22.82
CA PRO A 55 3.83 10.83 23.56
C PRO A 55 2.78 10.91 24.67
N ASP A 56 2.62 12.08 25.29
CA ASP A 56 1.62 12.39 26.32
C ASP A 56 0.19 12.07 25.85
N ARG A 57 -0.19 12.55 24.66
CA ARG A 57 -1.53 12.30 24.11
C ARG A 57 -1.78 10.80 23.86
N ILE A 58 -0.75 9.99 23.63
CA ILE A 58 -0.91 8.53 23.42
C ILE A 58 -0.99 7.77 24.75
N TYR A 59 -0.04 8.03 25.64
CA TYR A 59 0.12 7.23 26.86
C TYR A 59 -0.80 7.70 27.99
N GLU A 60 -1.06 8.99 28.07
CA GLU A 60 -1.86 9.59 29.15
C GLU A 60 -3.30 9.88 28.70
N GLY A 61 -3.53 9.99 27.39
CA GLY A 61 -4.83 10.25 26.79
C GLY A 61 -5.88 9.16 27.03
N LEU A 62 -7.13 9.58 27.20
CA LEU A 62 -8.29 8.70 27.43
C LEU A 62 -9.14 8.56 26.16
N TYR A 63 -9.19 7.36 25.60
CA TYR A 63 -9.94 7.03 24.39
C TYR A 63 -10.91 5.88 24.63
N LYS A 64 -11.92 5.77 23.76
CA LYS A 64 -12.91 4.70 23.86
C LYS A 64 -12.23 3.34 23.79
N THR A 65 -12.66 2.41 24.62
CA THR A 65 -12.10 1.04 24.63
C THR A 65 -12.56 0.22 23.43
N SER A 66 -13.77 0.48 22.92
CA SER A 66 -14.36 -0.18 21.74
C SER A 66 -15.45 0.70 21.13
N ALA A 67 -15.81 0.43 19.87
CA ALA A 67 -16.83 1.19 19.13
C ALA A 67 -18.19 1.29 19.85
N ASN A 68 -18.58 0.24 20.59
CA ASN A 68 -19.88 0.14 21.25
C ASN A 68 -19.84 0.55 22.73
N SER A 69 -18.69 1.00 23.25
CA SER A 69 -18.54 1.44 24.63
C SER A 69 -18.23 2.93 24.72
N ASN A 70 -18.79 3.57 25.74
CA ASN A 70 -18.42 4.94 26.12
C ASN A 70 -17.35 4.96 27.22
N GLU A 71 -16.95 3.80 27.72
CA GLU A 71 -15.82 3.67 28.63
C GLU A 71 -14.56 4.19 27.94
N LYS A 72 -13.84 5.08 28.63
CA LYS A 72 -12.56 5.59 28.17
C LYS A 72 -11.46 5.09 29.08
N ALA A 73 -10.40 4.60 28.48
CA ALA A 73 -9.21 4.16 29.17
C ALA A 73 -7.97 4.69 28.46
N GLN A 74 -6.85 4.66 29.17
CA GLN A 74 -5.53 4.83 28.57
C GLN A 74 -5.22 3.66 27.63
N ILE A 75 -4.10 3.78 26.91
CA ILE A 75 -3.65 2.74 25.99
C ILE A 75 -3.58 1.37 26.68
N PRO A 76 -4.14 0.29 26.07
CA PRO A 76 -4.00 -1.04 26.63
C PRO A 76 -2.53 -1.45 26.79
N ARG A 77 -2.16 -2.01 27.95
CA ARG A 77 -0.77 -2.36 28.29
C ARG A 77 -0.08 -3.24 27.24
N PHE A 78 -0.80 -4.19 26.65
CA PHE A 78 -0.24 -5.02 25.58
C PHE A 78 0.04 -4.21 24.30
N TYR A 79 -0.84 -3.25 23.99
CA TYR A 79 -0.67 -2.42 22.81
C TYR A 79 0.47 -1.40 23.00
N SER A 80 0.63 -0.81 24.19
CA SER A 80 1.76 0.08 24.48
C SER A 80 3.11 -0.62 24.31
N THR A 81 3.24 -1.86 24.78
CA THR A 81 4.47 -2.66 24.59
C THR A 81 4.69 -2.98 23.12
N GLN A 82 3.64 -3.40 22.41
CA GLN A 82 3.72 -3.65 20.97
C GLN A 82 4.23 -2.42 20.21
N MET A 83 3.73 -1.23 20.53
CA MET A 83 4.18 0.00 19.89
C MET A 83 5.66 0.28 20.13
N GLN A 84 6.15 0.07 21.36
CA GLN A 84 7.57 0.29 21.68
C GLN A 84 8.47 -0.66 20.88
N VAL A 85 8.06 -1.93 20.71
CA VAL A 85 8.77 -2.87 19.83
C VAL A 85 8.78 -2.37 18.39
N MET A 86 7.61 -1.98 17.86
CA MET A 86 7.48 -1.47 16.48
C MET A 86 8.37 -0.25 16.24
N VAL A 87 8.39 0.71 17.17
CA VAL A 87 9.24 1.90 17.08
C VAL A 87 10.73 1.52 17.16
N ASN A 88 11.11 0.61 18.05
CA ASN A 88 12.48 0.13 18.09
C ASN A 88 12.90 -0.53 16.77
N THR A 89 12.01 -1.31 16.14
CA THR A 89 12.28 -1.91 14.83
C THR A 89 12.59 -0.87 13.76
N LEU A 90 11.91 0.28 13.75
CA LEU A 90 12.20 1.35 12.79
C LEU A 90 13.61 1.95 12.94
N ASN A 91 14.18 1.96 14.15
CA ASN A 91 15.57 2.40 14.36
C ASN A 91 16.60 1.47 13.71
N GLU A 92 16.22 0.21 13.47
CA GLU A 92 17.09 -0.84 12.91
C GLU A 92 16.79 -1.10 11.43
N MET A 93 15.80 -0.42 10.83
CA MET A 93 15.44 -0.59 9.43
C MET A 93 16.52 0.01 8.51
N PRO A 94 17.19 -0.79 7.66
CA PRO A 94 18.20 -0.28 6.76
C PRO A 94 17.58 0.37 5.53
N LEU A 95 18.20 1.45 5.04
CA LEU A 95 17.95 1.96 3.71
C LEU A 95 18.37 0.91 2.67
N SER A 96 17.50 0.63 1.70
CA SER A 96 17.77 -0.37 0.69
C SER A 96 17.23 0.02 -0.69
N ASP A 97 18.09 -0.08 -1.69
CA ASP A 97 17.75 0.02 -3.12
C ASP A 97 17.49 -1.35 -3.76
N ASN A 98 17.42 -2.41 -2.94
CA ASN A 98 17.20 -3.77 -3.40
C ASN A 98 15.88 -3.85 -4.18
N LYS A 99 15.96 -4.49 -5.34
CA LYS A 99 14.81 -4.79 -6.19
C LYS A 99 14.66 -6.29 -6.31
N VAL A 100 13.42 -6.75 -6.30
CA VAL A 100 13.12 -8.13 -6.66
C VAL A 100 13.56 -8.35 -8.11
N ASN A 101 14.22 -9.47 -8.38
CA ASN A 101 14.59 -9.86 -9.74
C ASN A 101 13.33 -10.23 -10.56
N GLY A 102 13.40 -10.08 -11.89
CA GLY A 102 12.29 -10.37 -12.80
C GLY A 102 11.89 -9.18 -13.66
N SER A 103 10.77 -9.29 -14.39
CA SER A 103 10.25 -8.22 -15.25
C SER A 103 9.53 -7.17 -14.42
N HIS A 104 9.96 -5.90 -14.53
CA HIS A 104 9.33 -4.76 -13.85
C HIS A 104 8.37 -4.04 -14.80
N GLY A 105 7.08 -3.94 -14.45
CA GLY A 105 6.07 -3.23 -15.24
C GLY A 105 4.65 -3.78 -15.03
N ILE A 106 3.64 -3.07 -15.54
CA ILE A 106 2.27 -3.57 -15.61
C ILE A 106 2.07 -4.20 -17.00
N GLY A 107 1.88 -5.51 -17.04
CA GLY A 107 1.45 -6.20 -18.26
C GLY A 107 -0.07 -6.20 -18.33
N VAL A 108 -0.65 -5.53 -19.33
CA VAL A 108 -2.08 -5.63 -19.62
C VAL A 108 -2.28 -6.74 -20.63
N LEU A 109 -2.86 -7.86 -20.20
CA LEU A 109 -3.30 -8.93 -21.09
C LEU A 109 -4.81 -8.77 -21.32
N MET A 110 -5.18 -8.12 -22.42
CA MET A 110 -6.58 -8.07 -22.87
C MET A 110 -6.86 -9.28 -23.74
N SER A 111 -7.51 -10.30 -23.17
CA SER A 111 -8.07 -11.41 -23.93
C SER A 111 -9.51 -11.09 -24.26
N ASN A 112 -9.82 -10.93 -25.55
CA ASN A 112 -11.20 -10.81 -26.00
C ASN A 112 -11.68 -12.22 -26.36
N SER A 113 -12.48 -12.83 -25.49
CA SER A 113 -13.25 -14.04 -25.82
C SER A 113 -14.51 -13.69 -26.64
N LEU A 114 -14.39 -12.75 -27.57
CA LEU A 114 -15.36 -12.58 -28.66
C LEU A 114 -15.38 -13.93 -29.39
N MET A 115 -16.45 -14.67 -29.13
CA MET A 115 -16.79 -15.89 -29.84
C MET A 115 -16.52 -15.66 -31.32
N PHE A 116 -15.49 -16.34 -31.86
CA PHE A 116 -15.36 -16.53 -33.29
C PHE A 116 -16.55 -17.39 -33.73
N GLN A 117 -17.74 -16.78 -33.79
CA GLN A 117 -18.78 -17.28 -34.67
C GLN A 117 -18.17 -17.17 -36.06
N ARG A 118 -17.77 -18.32 -36.61
CA ARG A 118 -17.60 -18.49 -38.04
C ARG A 118 -18.97 -18.21 -38.66
N PHE A 119 -19.28 -16.93 -38.89
CA PHE A 119 -20.33 -16.57 -39.82
C PHE A 119 -19.94 -17.19 -41.18
N PRO A 120 -20.93 -17.67 -41.95
CA PRO A 120 -20.71 -18.66 -42.98
C PRO A 120 -19.72 -18.15 -44.02
N THR A 121 -18.88 -19.07 -44.47
CA THR A 121 -17.97 -18.94 -45.61
C THR A 121 -18.53 -17.97 -46.66
N HIS A 122 -17.90 -16.81 -46.82
CA HIS A 122 -18.20 -15.94 -47.95
C HIS A 122 -17.69 -16.64 -49.20
N ALA A 123 -18.52 -16.73 -50.25
CA ALA A 123 -18.13 -17.36 -51.49
C ALA A 123 -16.90 -16.65 -52.10
N GLY A 124 -15.77 -17.34 -52.13
CA GLY A 124 -14.56 -16.92 -52.84
C GLY A 124 -13.45 -16.30 -52.01
N TYR A 125 -13.56 -16.25 -50.67
CA TYR A 125 -12.45 -15.78 -49.82
C TYR A 125 -12.25 -16.69 -48.60
N ASP A 126 -11.05 -17.28 -48.52
CA ASP A 126 -10.59 -18.10 -47.40
C ASP A 126 -9.30 -17.47 -46.88
N ASP A 127 -9.29 -17.02 -45.62
CA ASP A 127 -8.11 -16.43 -44.97
C ASP A 127 -7.59 -17.39 -43.88
N PRO A 128 -6.77 -18.38 -44.25
CA PRO A 128 -6.27 -19.39 -43.31
C PRO A 128 -5.20 -18.87 -42.35
N GLN A 129 -4.68 -17.65 -42.54
CA GLN A 129 -3.57 -17.09 -41.74
C GLN A 129 -4.00 -16.00 -40.75
N PHE A 130 -5.30 -15.73 -40.60
CA PHE A 130 -5.81 -14.71 -39.68
C PHE A 130 -5.15 -13.33 -39.92
N SER A 131 -5.13 -12.88 -41.17
CA SER A 131 -4.48 -11.64 -41.59
C SER A 131 -5.04 -10.40 -40.85
N ASN A 132 -6.30 -10.49 -40.40
CA ASN A 132 -6.95 -9.48 -39.54
C ASN A 132 -6.31 -9.32 -38.14
N PHE A 133 -5.49 -10.27 -37.68
CA PHE A 133 -4.84 -10.22 -36.38
C PHE A 133 -3.51 -9.47 -36.40
N TYR A 134 -2.81 -9.46 -37.53
CA TYR A 134 -1.47 -8.87 -37.64
C TYR A 134 -1.45 -7.48 -38.27
N GLY A 135 -2.57 -6.98 -38.81
CA GLY A 135 -2.68 -5.58 -39.25
C GLY A 135 -1.62 -5.13 -40.26
N GLU A 136 -1.04 -6.05 -41.03
CA GLU A 136 0.01 -5.78 -42.01
C GLU A 136 -0.48 -6.26 -43.38
N THR A 137 -0.97 -5.33 -44.20
CA THR A 137 -1.01 -5.49 -45.66
C THR A 137 0.18 -4.72 -46.25
N PRO A 138 1.14 -5.37 -46.91
CA PRO A 138 2.17 -4.66 -47.67
C PRO A 138 1.52 -4.00 -48.90
N GLY A 139 1.75 -2.70 -49.07
CA GLY A 139 1.54 -2.01 -50.34
C GLY A 139 2.71 -2.24 -51.29
#